data_AF-A0A1M3IL00-F1
#
_entry.id   AF-A0A1M3IL00-F1
#
_cell.length_a   1.000
_cell.length_b   1.000
_cell.length_c   1.000
_cell.angle_alpha   90.00
_cell.angle_beta   90.00
_cell.angle_gamma   90.00
#
_symmetry.space_group_name_H-M   'P 1'
#
loop_
_entity.id
_entity.type
_entity.pdbx_description
1 polymer ?
#
loop_
_entity_poly.entity_id
_entity_poly.type
_entity_poly.pdbx_seq_one_letter_code
_entity_poly.pdbx_strand_id
1 'polypeptide(L)'
;MYYLLNQVGIELNIKPILHYEGTLGCVKTWYLWALQLNTFIPSSQDPEPGDLVLFDHLIEDVELDHIGIVIENKEGHILSSEGNYHNCSGVFNRDKDQHIRGYIRWS
;
A
#
# COMPACT_ATOMS: atom_id res chain seq x y z
N MET A 1 -3.84 -3.21 8.15
CA MET A 1 -2.44 -3.01 7.74
C MET A 1 -1.47 -2.98 8.92
N TYR A 2 -1.48 -1.92 9.74
CA TYR A 2 -0.59 -1.77 10.92
C TYR A 2 -0.44 -3.04 11.77
N TYR A 3 -1.56 -3.63 12.18
CA TYR A 3 -1.57 -4.86 12.97
C TYR A 3 -0.82 -6.03 12.29
N LEU A 4 -0.98 -6.20 10.98
CA LEU A 4 -0.36 -7.29 10.23
C LEU A 4 1.16 -7.13 10.14
N LEU A 5 1.65 -5.90 9.92
CA LEU A 5 3.08 -5.60 9.89
C LEU A 5 3.75 -5.96 11.23
N ASN A 6 3.10 -5.64 12.35
CA ASN A 6 3.60 -6.00 13.67
C ASN A 6 3.65 -7.53 13.88
N GLN A 7 2.69 -8.29 13.34
CA GLN A 7 2.70 -9.76 13.44
C GLN A 7 3.87 -10.41 12.69
N VAL A 8 4.36 -9.78 11.63
CA VAL A 8 5.52 -10.27 10.85
C VAL A 8 6.86 -9.69 11.32
N GLY A 9 6.88 -9.04 12.50
CA GLY A 9 8.10 -8.50 13.10
C GLY A 9 8.59 -7.19 12.47
N ILE A 10 7.77 -6.52 11.65
CA ILE A 10 8.08 -5.20 11.11
C ILE A 10 7.70 -4.16 12.16
N GLU A 11 8.71 -3.67 12.88
CA GLU A 11 8.55 -2.55 13.80
C GLU A 11 8.50 -1.22 13.04
N LEU A 12 7.28 -0.71 12.96
CA LEU A 12 6.99 0.60 12.45
C LEU A 12 7.50 1.66 13.44
N ASN A 13 8.63 2.31 13.12
CA ASN A 13 9.19 3.41 13.91
C ASN A 13 8.35 4.68 13.74
N ILE A 14 7.13 4.67 14.32
CA ILE A 14 6.13 5.73 14.15
C ILE A 14 6.74 7.04 14.60
N LYS A 15 7.03 7.89 13.62
CA LYS A 15 7.47 9.27 13.83
C LYS A 15 6.36 10.20 13.34
N PRO A 16 6.16 11.36 13.99
CA PRO A 16 5.30 12.38 13.44
C PRO A 16 5.72 12.71 12.00
N ILE A 17 4.75 12.72 11.09
CA ILE A 17 4.96 13.24 9.74
C ILE A 17 4.90 14.76 9.85
N LEU A 18 5.96 15.44 9.41
CA LEU A 18 6.04 16.88 9.52
C LEU A 18 4.86 17.54 8.77
N HIS A 19 4.12 18.43 9.44
CA HIS A 19 2.97 19.17 8.88
C HIS A 19 1.78 18.32 8.40
N TYR A 20 1.58 17.12 8.96
CA TYR A 20 0.44 16.26 8.61
C TYR A 20 -0.19 15.60 9.84
N GLU A 21 -1.52 15.74 9.99
CA GLU A 21 -2.30 15.27 11.15
C GLU A 21 -3.15 14.01 10.84
N GLY A 22 -2.88 13.31 9.74
CA GLY A 22 -3.63 12.11 9.36
C GLY A 22 -3.35 10.89 10.25
N THR A 23 -4.34 10.02 10.38
CA THR A 23 -4.21 8.77 11.15
C THR A 23 -3.67 7.63 10.27
N LEU A 24 -3.22 6.52 10.88
CA LEU A 24 -2.85 5.31 10.13
C LEU A 24 -4.03 4.64 9.40
N GLY A 25 -5.26 5.13 9.59
CA GLY A 25 -6.42 4.74 8.78
C GLY A 25 -6.45 5.39 7.40
N CYS A 26 -5.70 6.47 7.18
CA CYS A 26 -5.61 7.15 5.88
C CYS A 26 -4.43 6.59 5.08
N VAL A 27 -4.67 6.15 3.84
CA VAL A 27 -3.61 5.63 2.94
C VAL A 27 -2.54 6.68 2.69
N LYS A 28 -2.91 7.96 2.58
CA LYS A 28 -1.98 9.08 2.44
C LYS A 28 -0.92 9.16 3.55
N THR A 29 -1.26 8.76 4.77
CA THR A 29 -0.31 8.68 5.88
C THR A 29 0.81 7.69 5.58
N TRP A 30 0.47 6.51 5.03
CA TRP A 30 1.44 5.49 4.65
C TRP A 30 2.36 5.96 3.53
N TYR A 31 1.80 6.62 2.52
CA TYR A 31 2.57 7.18 1.41
C TYR A 31 3.58 8.23 1.86
N LEU A 32 3.14 9.25 2.61
CA LEU A 32 4.02 10.30 3.11
C LEU A 32 5.11 9.74 4.01
N TRP A 33 4.78 8.72 4.80
CA TRP A 33 5.75 8.06 5.65
C TRP A 33 6.79 7.27 4.85
N ALA A 34 6.37 6.56 3.81
CA ALA A 34 7.29 5.84 2.92
C ALA A 34 8.25 6.79 2.19
N LEU A 35 7.78 7.99 1.78
CA LEU A 35 8.66 9.03 1.23
C LEU A 35 9.69 9.50 2.25
N GLN A 36 9.27 9.76 3.49
CA GLN A 36 10.18 10.21 4.56
C GLN A 36 11.24 9.16 4.91
N LEU A 37 10.90 7.88 4.84
CA LEU A 37 11.82 6.77 5.09
C LEU A 37 12.57 6.29 3.84
N ASN A 38 12.27 6.87 2.68
CA ASN A 38 12.80 6.45 1.38
C ASN A 38 12.56 4.96 1.07
N THR A 39 11.36 4.47 1.37
CA THR A 39 10.90 3.08 1.15
C THR A 39 9.83 2.95 0.06
N PHE A 40 9.46 4.07 -0.58
CA PHE A 40 8.50 4.07 -1.68
C PHE A 40 9.15 3.63 -2.99
N ILE A 41 8.49 2.72 -3.69
CA ILE A 41 8.89 2.18 -4.99
C ILE A 41 7.85 2.65 -6.04
N PRO A 42 8.27 3.33 -7.12
CA PRO A 42 7.37 3.71 -8.20
C PRO A 42 6.73 2.51 -8.90
N SER A 43 5.51 2.67 -9.43
CA SER A 43 4.78 1.60 -10.14
C SER A 43 5.47 1.08 -11.41
N SER A 44 6.47 1.82 -11.93
CA SER A 44 7.32 1.38 -13.04
C SER A 44 8.32 0.27 -12.68
N GLN A 45 8.50 -0.01 -11.38
CA GLN A 45 9.33 -1.12 -10.90
C GLN A 45 8.44 -2.30 -10.46
N ASP A 46 9.00 -3.50 -10.52
CA ASP A 46 8.27 -4.70 -10.12
C ASP A 46 8.14 -4.81 -8.59
N PRO A 47 6.93 -5.12 -8.09
CA PRO A 47 6.73 -5.40 -6.68
C PRO A 47 7.22 -6.80 -6.30
N GLU A 48 7.39 -6.99 -4.99
CA GLU A 48 7.70 -8.27 -4.37
C GLU A 48 6.58 -8.69 -3.41
N PRO A 49 6.39 -10.00 -3.18
CA PRO A 49 5.53 -10.48 -2.12
C PRO A 49 5.87 -9.83 -0.77
N GLY A 50 4.85 -9.28 -0.10
CA GLY A 50 5.00 -8.55 1.17
C GLY A 50 5.02 -7.04 1.04
N ASP A 51 5.22 -6.49 -0.17
CA ASP A 51 5.10 -5.06 -0.40
C ASP A 51 3.69 -4.56 -0.10
N LEU A 52 3.58 -3.34 0.40
CA LEU A 52 2.29 -2.66 0.40
C LEU A 52 2.06 -2.08 -1.00
N VAL A 53 0.90 -2.31 -1.59
CA VAL A 53 0.49 -1.66 -2.84
C VAL A 53 -0.45 -0.51 -2.53
N LEU A 54 -0.19 0.66 -3.09
CA LEU A 54 -1.01 1.86 -2.97
C LEU A 54 -1.75 2.10 -4.28
N PHE A 55 -3.05 2.40 -4.18
CA PHE A 55 -3.88 2.67 -5.35
C PHE A 55 -4.39 4.09 -5.38
N ASP A 56 -4.61 4.57 -6.60
CA ASP A 56 -5.37 5.77 -6.93
C ASP A 56 -6.61 5.37 -7.74
N HIS A 57 -7.73 6.06 -7.52
CA HIS A 57 -8.94 5.93 -8.32
C HIS A 57 -9.50 4.49 -8.42
N LEU A 58 -9.30 3.64 -7.40
CA LEU A 58 -9.68 2.22 -7.47
C LEU A 58 -11.11 1.95 -7.00
N ILE A 59 -11.52 2.61 -5.91
CA ILE A 59 -12.84 2.53 -5.27
C ILE A 59 -13.54 3.88 -5.42
N GLU A 60 -12.85 4.97 -5.08
CA GLU A 60 -13.34 6.34 -5.16
C GLU A 60 -12.49 7.12 -6.15
N ASP A 61 -13.05 8.15 -6.79
CA ASP A 61 -12.33 8.96 -7.78
C ASP A 61 -11.37 9.98 -7.12
N VAL A 62 -10.45 9.48 -6.30
CA VAL A 62 -9.42 10.26 -5.60
C VAL A 62 -8.09 9.50 -5.54
N GLU A 63 -6.99 10.24 -5.39
CA GLU A 63 -5.68 9.65 -5.16
C GLU A 63 -5.58 9.03 -3.76
N LEU A 64 -4.78 7.96 -3.63
CA LEU A 64 -4.50 7.27 -2.37
C LEU A 64 -5.79 6.83 -1.68
N ASP A 65 -6.69 6.22 -2.44
CA ASP A 65 -8.01 5.79 -1.97
C ASP A 65 -8.00 4.36 -1.41
N HIS A 66 -7.03 3.54 -1.84
CA HIS A 66 -6.93 2.16 -1.39
C HIS A 66 -5.49 1.65 -1.15
N ILE A 67 -5.39 0.59 -0.35
CA ILE A 67 -4.13 -0.05 0.02
C ILE A 67 -4.30 -1.56 0.19
N GLY A 68 -3.32 -2.32 -0.27
CA GLY A 68 -3.25 -3.78 -0.12
C GLY A 68 -1.86 -4.27 0.24
N ILE A 69 -1.73 -5.60 0.38
CA ILE A 69 -0.44 -6.30 0.50
C ILE A 69 -0.28 -7.18 -0.74
N VAL A 70 0.85 -7.05 -1.44
CA VAL A 70 1.18 -7.94 -2.55
C VAL A 70 1.42 -9.34 -2.02
N ILE A 71 0.65 -10.31 -2.53
CA ILE A 71 0.82 -11.74 -2.24
C ILE A 71 1.70 -12.37 -3.33
N GLU A 72 1.45 -12.02 -4.59
CA GLU A 72 2.14 -12.61 -5.74
C GLU A 72 2.25 -11.57 -6.86
N ASN A 73 3.40 -11.52 -7.53
CA ASN A 73 3.64 -10.68 -8.70
C ASN A 73 3.61 -11.56 -9.96
N LYS A 74 2.71 -11.27 -10.91
CA LYS A 74 2.53 -12.01 -12.18
C LYS A 74 2.77 -11.09 -13.38
N GLU A 75 2.80 -11.70 -14.55
CA GLU A 75 2.81 -10.94 -15.81
C GLU A 75 1.47 -10.18 -15.96
N GLY A 76 1.55 -8.87 -16.12
CA GLY A 76 0.41 -7.97 -16.32
C GLY A 76 -0.45 -7.66 -15.08
N HIS A 77 -0.34 -8.43 -13.99
CA HIS A 77 -1.17 -8.23 -12.80
C HIS A 77 -0.48 -8.68 -11.51
N ILE A 78 -1.04 -8.31 -10.36
CA ILE A 78 -0.67 -8.78 -9.03
C ILE A 78 -1.86 -9.46 -8.33
N LEU A 79 -1.56 -10.37 -7.41
CA LEU A 79 -2.51 -10.77 -6.39
C LEU A 79 -2.25 -9.97 -5.12
N SER A 80 -3.29 -9.35 -4.58
CA SER A 80 -3.23 -8.51 -3.39
C SER A 80 -4.21 -8.96 -2.32
N SER A 81 -3.78 -8.99 -1.05
CA SER A 81 -4.69 -9.07 0.09
C SER A 81 -5.15 -7.66 0.44
N GLU A 82 -6.46 -7.44 0.45
CA GLU A 82 -7.05 -6.13 0.71
C GLU A 82 -8.18 -6.26 1.73
N GLY A 83 -8.44 -5.16 2.44
CA GLY A 83 -9.55 -5.04 3.37
C GLY A 83 -10.39 -3.83 3.04
N ASN A 84 -11.68 -3.89 3.34
CA ASN A 84 -12.64 -2.82 3.06
C ASN A 84 -12.80 -2.49 1.56
N TYR A 85 -12.49 -3.42 0.66
CA TYR A 85 -12.88 -3.30 -0.74
C TYR A 85 -14.37 -3.66 -0.84
N HIS A 86 -15.23 -2.65 -1.04
CA HIS A 86 -16.69 -2.79 -0.99
C HIS A 86 -17.22 -3.50 0.29
N ASN A 87 -16.70 -3.14 1.46
CA ASN A 87 -17.00 -3.78 2.76
C ASN A 87 -16.61 -5.26 2.88
N CYS A 88 -15.77 -5.76 1.97
CA CYS A 88 -15.23 -7.11 2.00
C CYS A 88 -13.73 -7.08 2.29
N SER A 89 -13.23 -8.18 2.85
CA SER A 89 -11.80 -8.49 2.93
C SER A 89 -11.53 -9.74 2.12
N GLY A 90 -10.45 -9.75 1.36
CA GLY A 90 -10.18 -10.86 0.45
C GLY A 90 -8.88 -10.71 -0.32
N VAL A 91 -8.70 -11.64 -1.26
CA VAL A 91 -7.62 -11.62 -2.23
C VAL A 91 -8.18 -11.18 -3.57
N PHE A 92 -7.56 -10.17 -4.18
CA PHE A 92 -8.00 -9.57 -5.42
C PHE A 92 -6.92 -9.68 -6.47
N ASN A 93 -7.36 -9.75 -7.73
CA ASN A 93 -6.49 -9.63 -8.88
C ASN A 93 -6.51 -8.16 -9.34
N ARG A 94 -5.34 -7.54 -9.47
CA ARG A 94 -5.18 -6.14 -9.85
C ARG A 94 -4.23 -6.03 -11.04
N ASP A 95 -4.73 -5.47 -12.13
CA ASP A 95 -3.91 -5.19 -13.30
C ASP A 95 -2.82 -4.17 -12.96
N LYS A 96 -1.64 -4.33 -13.57
CA LYS A 96 -0.51 -3.40 -13.42
C LYS A 96 -0.73 -2.17 -14.30
N ASP A 97 -1.71 -1.34 -13.95
CA ASP A 97 -2.14 -0.20 -14.73
C ASP A 97 -2.05 1.14 -13.96
N GLN A 98 -2.66 2.18 -14.50
CA GLN A 98 -2.67 3.53 -13.92
C GLN A 98 -3.26 3.62 -12.51
N HIS A 99 -4.01 2.61 -12.04
CA HIS A 99 -4.55 2.61 -10.69
C HIS A 99 -3.48 2.30 -9.64
N ILE A 100 -2.37 1.67 -10.02
CA ILE A 100 -1.26 1.44 -9.10
C ILE A 100 -0.39 2.70 -9.05
N ARG A 101 -0.43 3.41 -7.92
CA ARG A 101 0.50 4.51 -7.65
C ARG A 101 1.93 4.02 -7.47
N GLY A 102 2.07 2.91 -6.76
CA GLY A 102 3.37 2.30 -6.44
C GLY A 102 3.30 1.45 -5.18
N TYR A 103 4.46 1.15 -4.64
CA TYR A 103 4.62 0.18 -3.57
C TYR A 103 5.41 0.75 -2.39
N ILE A 104 5.26 0.15 -1.22
CA ILE A 104 6.11 0.41 -0.06
C ILE A 104 6.80 -0.89 0.32
N ARG A 105 8.13 -0.88 0.30
CA ARG A 105 8.95 -2.01 0.73
C ARG A 105 9.74 -1.65 1.97
N TRP A 106 9.46 -2.36 3.05
CA TRP A 106 10.27 -2.28 4.25
C TRP A 106 11.55 -3.09 4.01
N SER A 107 12.71 -2.44 4.16
CA SER A 107 14.05 -2.99 3.90
C SER A 107 14.34 -4.29 4.64
#